data_AF-A0AAD5DJ77-F1
#
_entry.id   AF-A0AAD5DJ77-F1
#
_cell.length_a   1.000
_cell.length_b   1.000
_cell.length_c   1.000
_cell.angle_alpha   90.00
_cell.angle_beta   90.00
_cell.angle_gamma   90.00
#
_symmetry.space_group_name_H-M   'P 1'
#
loop_
_entity.id
_entity.type
_entity.pdbx_description
1 polymer ?
#
loop_
_entity_poly.entity_id
_entity_poly.type
_entity_poly.pdbx_seq_one_letter_code
_entity_poly.pdbx_strand_id
1 'polypeptide(L)'
;MPGFWQGLADWLGWQPVPGTPEHREALFRAAKKKLLRRNAQRLLQRLDLGCCPDCPRVHRREAASLQAMAAWHEEWEQVCSLRLQALEQGHPYPPLTLPYLELQPFLPEGLPEDFPPSIDRCAACQNRLEEYLFIEQDLKAGVDSEP
;
A
#
# COMPACT_ATOMS: atom_id res chain seq x y z
N MET A 1 13.72 15.58 -28.36
CA MET A 1 12.64 16.53 -28.04
C MET A 1 11.49 15.74 -27.41
N PRO A 2 11.38 15.67 -26.06
CA PRO A 2 10.45 14.77 -25.38
C PRO A 2 9.11 15.39 -24.97
N GLY A 3 8.81 16.64 -25.35
CA GLY A 3 7.63 17.37 -24.83
C GLY A 3 6.33 17.23 -25.64
N PHE A 4 6.34 16.65 -26.84
CA PHE A 4 5.15 16.65 -27.71
C PHE A 4 4.09 15.62 -27.28
N TRP A 5 4.52 14.40 -26.93
CA TRP A 5 3.60 13.32 -26.56
C TRP A 5 2.99 13.50 -25.15
N GLN A 6 3.77 14.04 -24.21
CA GLN A 6 3.27 14.38 -22.87
C GLN A 6 2.24 15.52 -22.92
N GLY A 7 2.50 16.54 -23.75
CA GLY A 7 1.52 17.58 -24.02
C GLY A 7 0.24 17.07 -24.70
N LEU A 8 0.34 15.99 -25.50
CA LEU A 8 -0.80 15.40 -26.21
C LEU A 8 -1.65 14.49 -25.31
N ALA A 9 -1.05 13.75 -24.37
CA ALA A 9 -1.77 12.94 -23.39
C ALA A 9 -2.58 13.81 -22.40
N ASP A 10 -2.00 14.93 -21.95
CA ASP A 10 -2.69 15.93 -21.12
C ASP A 10 -3.76 16.69 -21.92
N TRP A 11 -3.51 16.97 -23.21
CA TRP A 11 -4.46 17.65 -24.09
C TRP A 11 -5.63 16.76 -24.54
N LEU A 12 -5.41 15.45 -24.69
CA LEU A 12 -6.46 14.47 -25.00
C LEU A 12 -7.25 14.04 -23.78
N GLY A 13 -6.87 14.49 -22.57
CA GLY A 13 -7.56 14.12 -21.34
C GLY A 13 -7.66 12.61 -21.19
N TRP A 14 -6.56 11.88 -21.43
CA TRP A 14 -6.43 10.44 -21.21
C TRP A 14 -6.50 10.09 -19.71
N GLN A 15 -7.60 10.48 -19.08
CA GLN A 15 -8.22 9.66 -18.05
C GLN A 15 -8.77 8.43 -18.77
N PRO A 16 -8.64 7.22 -18.21
CA PRO A 16 -9.29 6.05 -18.76
C PRO A 16 -10.78 6.38 -18.92
N VAL A 17 -11.38 6.03 -20.06
CA VAL A 17 -12.73 6.48 -20.42
C VAL A 17 -13.71 6.12 -19.28
N PRO A 18 -14.51 7.07 -18.77
CA PRO A 18 -15.41 6.81 -17.66
C PRO A 18 -16.29 5.59 -17.95
N GLY A 19 -16.20 4.57 -17.10
CA GLY A 19 -17.01 3.36 -17.19
C GLY A 19 -16.33 2.12 -17.78
N THR A 20 -15.11 2.22 -18.34
CA THR A 20 -14.32 1.03 -18.70
C THR A 20 -13.86 0.26 -17.47
N PRO A 21 -13.61 -1.07 -17.56
CA PRO A 21 -13.05 -1.84 -16.45
C PRO A 21 -11.72 -1.27 -15.96
N GLU A 22 -10.88 -0.78 -16.86
CA GLU A 22 -9.59 -0.12 -16.58
C GLU A 22 -9.79 1.19 -15.78
N HIS A 23 -10.78 2.02 -16.13
CA HIS A 23 -11.12 3.22 -15.37
C HIS A 23 -11.61 2.88 -13.95
N ARG A 24 -12.46 1.86 -13.83
CA ARG A 24 -12.97 1.40 -12.52
C ARG A 24 -11.85 0.88 -11.65
N GLU A 25 -10.90 0.16 -12.23
CA GLU A 25 -9.75 -0.36 -11.52
C GLU A 25 -8.80 0.76 -11.08
N ALA A 26 -8.52 1.73 -11.94
CA ALA A 26 -7.74 2.92 -11.59
C ALA A 26 -8.39 3.71 -10.43
N LEU A 27 -9.70 3.95 -10.51
CA LEU A 27 -10.47 4.59 -9.43
C LEU A 27 -10.43 3.77 -8.13
N PHE A 28 -10.54 2.45 -8.24
CA PHE A 28 -10.49 1.56 -7.08
C PHE A 28 -9.11 1.60 -6.40
N ARG A 29 -8.02 1.57 -7.18
CA ARG A 29 -6.65 1.68 -6.66
C ARG A 29 -6.43 3.03 -5.97
N ALA A 30 -6.82 4.13 -6.59
CA ALA A 30 -6.71 5.47 -6.00
C ALA A 30 -7.54 5.61 -4.71
N ALA A 31 -8.77 5.06 -4.70
CA ALA A 31 -9.63 5.05 -3.52
C ALA A 31 -9.04 4.20 -2.39
N LYS A 32 -8.51 3.01 -2.70
CA LYS A 32 -7.87 2.10 -1.73
C LYS A 32 -6.67 2.77 -1.06
N LYS A 33 -5.78 3.38 -1.84
CA LYS A 33 -4.62 4.13 -1.33
C LYS A 33 -5.04 5.25 -0.36
N LYS A 34 -6.03 6.06 -0.74
CA LYS A 34 -6.55 7.14 0.12
C LYS A 34 -7.18 6.59 1.40
N LEU A 35 -7.87 5.45 1.30
CA LEU A 35 -8.46 4.77 2.45
C LEU A 35 -7.39 4.27 3.43
N LEU A 36 -6.33 3.60 2.93
CA LEU A 36 -5.23 3.08 3.74
C LEU A 36 -4.56 4.21 4.53
N ARG A 37 -4.18 5.31 3.85
CA ARG A 37 -3.58 6.49 4.50
C ARG A 37 -4.49 7.10 5.56
N ARG A 38 -5.78 7.25 5.24
CA ARG A 38 -6.76 7.80 6.19
C ARG A 38 -6.94 6.90 7.40
N ASN A 39 -6.97 5.58 7.22
CA ASN A 39 -7.11 4.63 8.30
C ASN A 39 -5.87 4.64 9.21
N ALA A 40 -4.67 4.68 8.64
CA ALA A 40 -3.43 4.83 9.40
C ALA A 40 -3.46 6.10 10.27
N GLN A 41 -3.85 7.23 9.68
CA GLN A 41 -3.93 8.50 10.41
C GLN A 41 -4.98 8.45 11.54
N ARG A 42 -6.14 7.84 11.31
CA ARG A 42 -7.16 7.66 12.35
C ARG A 42 -6.66 6.80 13.51
N LEU A 43 -5.85 5.78 13.24
CA LEU A 43 -5.28 4.93 14.29
C LEU A 43 -4.28 5.70 15.16
N LEU A 44 -3.41 6.49 14.52
CA LEU A 44 -2.47 7.35 15.23
C LEU A 44 -3.18 8.41 16.09
N GLN A 45 -4.38 8.85 15.69
CA GLN A 45 -5.21 9.77 16.47
C GLN A 45 -5.99 9.09 17.62
N ARG A 46 -6.10 7.76 17.64
CA ARG A 46 -6.88 7.00 18.63
C ARG A 46 -6.05 6.46 19.81
N LEU A 47 -4.80 6.87 19.95
CA LEU A 47 -3.84 6.25 20.88
C LEU A 47 -4.26 6.30 22.36
N ASP A 48 -5.17 7.21 22.75
CA ASP A 48 -5.57 7.41 24.14
C ASP A 48 -6.80 6.58 24.58
N LEU A 49 -7.45 5.84 23.68
CA LEU A 49 -8.66 5.06 23.96
C LEU A 49 -8.43 3.57 23.66
N GLY A 50 -7.61 2.93 24.50
CA GLY A 50 -7.29 1.50 24.40
C GLY A 50 -8.19 0.62 25.29
N CYS A 51 -8.47 -0.60 24.84
CA CYS A 51 -9.17 -1.62 25.63
C CYS A 51 -8.24 -2.48 26.49
N CYS A 52 -6.92 -2.36 26.31
CA CYS A 52 -5.89 -3.05 27.09
C CYS A 52 -4.56 -2.27 27.08
N PRO A 53 -3.61 -2.54 27.98
CA PRO A 53 -2.32 -1.84 28.03
C PRO A 53 -1.48 -1.95 26.75
N ASP A 54 -1.58 -3.06 26.01
CA ASP A 54 -0.83 -3.25 24.74
C ASP A 54 -1.53 -2.59 23.52
N CYS A 55 -2.74 -2.06 23.69
CA CYS A 55 -3.55 -1.50 22.61
C CYS A 55 -2.85 -0.35 21.84
N PRO A 56 -2.17 0.62 22.50
CA PRO A 56 -1.44 1.66 21.79
C PRO A 56 -0.32 1.11 20.90
N ARG A 57 0.36 0.04 21.34
CA ARG A 57 1.43 -0.60 20.55
C ARG A 57 0.86 -1.33 19.34
N VAL A 58 -0.27 -2.03 19.51
CA VAL A 58 -1.01 -2.66 18.40
C VAL A 58 -1.47 -1.61 17.38
N HIS A 59 -2.08 -0.50 17.82
CA HIS A 59 -2.51 0.57 16.90
C HIS A 59 -1.34 1.20 16.14
N ARG A 60 -0.18 1.39 16.80
CA ARG A 60 1.03 1.87 16.13
C ARG A 60 1.54 0.87 15.09
N ARG A 61 1.54 -0.43 15.41
CA ARG A 61 1.96 -1.48 14.48
C ARG A 61 1.04 -1.54 13.26
N GLU A 62 -0.27 -1.49 13.49
CA GLU A 62 -1.29 -1.47 12.45
C GLU A 62 -1.19 -0.21 11.56
N ALA A 63 -0.95 0.96 12.16
CA ALA A 63 -0.73 2.19 11.41
C ALA A 63 0.49 2.08 10.50
N ALA A 64 1.59 1.51 11.00
CA ALA A 64 2.80 1.25 10.20
C ALA A 64 2.50 0.29 9.03
N SER A 65 1.76 -0.80 9.27
CA SER A 65 1.30 -1.73 8.23
C SER A 65 0.55 -1.01 7.12
N LEU A 66 -0.44 -0.20 7.49
CA LEU A 66 -1.29 0.53 6.55
C LEU A 66 -0.49 1.57 5.75
N GLN A 67 0.51 2.20 6.36
CA GLN A 67 1.40 3.13 5.67
C GLN A 67 2.31 2.39 4.67
N ALA A 68 2.90 1.27 5.08
CA ALA A 68 3.70 0.44 4.19
C ALA A 68 2.89 -0.10 3.01
N MET A 69 1.68 -0.60 3.25
CA MET A 69 0.77 -1.05 2.18
C MET A 69 0.37 0.10 1.24
N ALA A 70 0.20 1.31 1.76
CA ALA A 70 -0.07 2.47 0.93
C ALA A 70 1.13 2.82 0.04
N ALA A 71 2.36 2.79 0.58
CA ALA A 71 3.58 3.03 -0.18
C ALA A 71 3.82 1.94 -1.24
N TRP A 72 3.64 0.66 -0.88
CA TRP A 72 3.70 -0.47 -1.81
C TRP A 72 2.78 -0.27 -3.01
N HIS A 73 1.53 0.16 -2.76
CA HIS A 73 0.58 0.46 -3.83
C HIS A 73 1.01 1.64 -4.73
N GLU A 74 1.74 2.63 -4.19
CA GLU A 74 2.29 3.73 -4.99
C GLU A 74 3.39 3.28 -5.92
N GLU A 75 4.31 2.47 -5.42
CA GLU A 75 5.39 1.92 -6.25
C GLU A 75 4.82 1.00 -7.33
N TRP A 76 3.82 0.18 -6.98
CA TRP A 76 3.16 -0.67 -7.96
C TRP A 76 2.49 0.14 -9.08
N GLU A 77 1.82 1.24 -8.72
CA GLU A 77 1.23 2.16 -9.68
C GLU A 77 2.30 2.74 -10.62
N GLN A 78 3.45 3.14 -10.08
CA GLN A 78 4.58 3.65 -10.87
C GLN A 78 5.13 2.60 -11.85
N VAL A 79 5.33 1.35 -11.39
CA VAL A 79 5.79 0.24 -12.24
C VAL A 79 4.80 0.00 -13.39
N CYS A 80 3.49 -0.02 -13.10
CA CYS A 80 2.46 -0.14 -14.14
C CYS A 80 2.52 1.02 -15.14
N SER A 81 2.62 2.26 -14.66
CA SER A 81 2.69 3.45 -15.54
C SER A 81 3.91 3.43 -16.45
N LEU A 82 5.09 3.05 -15.94
CA LEU A 82 6.30 2.94 -16.74
C LEU A 82 6.17 1.88 -17.84
N ARG A 83 5.54 0.74 -17.55
CA ARG A 83 5.29 -0.30 -18.54
C ARG A 83 4.34 0.15 -19.64
N LEU A 84 3.27 0.85 -19.29
CA LEU A 84 2.33 1.43 -20.27
C LEU A 84 3.02 2.46 -21.16
N GLN A 85 3.83 3.35 -20.57
CA GLN A 85 4.58 4.34 -21.33
C GLN A 85 5.57 3.71 -22.31
N ALA A 86 6.25 2.62 -21.92
CA ALA A 86 7.15 1.89 -22.81
C ALA A 86 6.40 1.29 -24.01
N LEU A 87 5.21 0.72 -23.78
CA LEU A 87 4.35 0.19 -24.84
C LEU A 87 3.95 1.30 -25.83
N GLU A 88 3.52 2.46 -25.35
CA GLU A 88 3.12 3.60 -26.18
C GLU A 88 4.26 4.13 -27.05
N GLN A 89 5.49 4.04 -26.57
CA GLN A 89 6.70 4.46 -27.28
C GLN A 89 7.25 3.39 -28.24
N GLY A 90 6.60 2.21 -28.31
CA GLY A 90 7.07 1.08 -29.11
C GLY A 90 8.34 0.42 -28.57
N HIS A 91 8.66 0.65 -27.30
CA HIS A 91 9.76 -0.01 -26.61
C HIS A 91 9.34 -1.40 -26.12
N PRO A 92 10.30 -2.33 -25.96
CA PRO A 92 10.01 -3.60 -25.30
C PRO A 92 9.50 -3.35 -23.88
N TYR A 93 8.58 -4.22 -23.41
CA TYR A 93 8.06 -4.13 -22.06
C TYR A 93 9.20 -4.20 -21.04
N PRO A 94 9.32 -3.23 -20.11
CA PRO A 94 10.22 -3.38 -18.99
C PRO A 94 9.80 -4.60 -18.16
N PRO A 95 10.75 -5.27 -17.47
CA PRO A 95 10.46 -6.38 -16.58
C PRO A 95 9.34 -6.05 -15.58
N LEU A 96 8.54 -7.04 -15.20
CA LEU A 96 7.60 -6.84 -14.09
C LEU A 96 8.42 -7.03 -12.83
N THR A 97 8.51 -5.97 -12.03
CA THR A 97 9.17 -6.06 -10.73
C THR A 97 8.14 -5.65 -9.73
N LEU A 98 7.59 -6.64 -9.01
CA LEU A 98 6.72 -6.37 -7.88
C LEU A 98 7.51 -5.61 -6.82
N PRO A 99 6.97 -4.49 -6.28
CA PRO A 99 7.62 -3.78 -5.19
C PRO A 99 7.68 -4.65 -3.94
N TYR A 100 8.71 -4.46 -3.13
CA TYR A 100 8.84 -5.14 -1.84
C TYR A 100 8.05 -4.38 -0.78
N LEU A 101 7.41 -5.11 0.16
CA LEU A 101 6.72 -4.48 1.27
C LEU A 101 7.73 -4.07 2.36
N GLU A 102 8.15 -2.81 2.35
CA GLU A 102 9.06 -2.25 3.36
C GLU A 102 8.32 -1.67 4.57
N LEU A 103 8.42 -2.34 5.73
CA LEU A 103 7.80 -1.89 6.98
C LEU A 103 8.67 -0.94 7.79
N GLN A 104 10.00 -1.13 7.76
CA GLN A 104 10.93 -0.38 8.61
C GLN A 104 10.79 1.15 8.54
N PRO A 105 10.58 1.79 7.38
CA PRO A 105 10.45 3.25 7.31
C PRO A 105 9.24 3.79 8.09
N PHE A 106 8.25 2.94 8.39
CA PHE A 106 7.00 3.32 9.01
C PHE A 106 6.86 2.81 10.46
N LEU A 107 7.75 1.91 10.90
CA LEU A 107 7.74 1.42 12.26
C LEU A 107 8.27 2.48 13.24
N PRO A 108 7.52 2.83 14.29
CA PRO A 108 8.05 3.67 15.36
C PRO A 108 9.23 3.01 16.06
N GLU A 109 10.15 3.84 16.58
CA GLU A 109 11.30 3.36 17.35
C GLU A 109 10.88 2.40 18.48
N GLY A 110 11.60 1.27 18.59
CA GLY A 110 11.34 0.25 19.60
C GLY A 110 10.15 -0.68 19.30
N LEU A 111 9.48 -0.53 18.15
CA LEU A 111 8.43 -1.45 17.72
C LEU A 111 9.01 -2.51 16.76
N PRO A 112 8.99 -3.81 17.13
CA PRO A 112 9.53 -4.84 16.27
C PRO A 112 8.62 -5.12 15.08
N GLU A 113 9.21 -5.55 13.96
CA GLU A 113 8.48 -5.99 12.77
C GLU A 113 7.68 -7.26 13.07
N ASP A 114 8.35 -8.26 13.65
CA ASP A 114 7.74 -9.43 14.26
C ASP A 114 7.15 -8.98 15.60
N PHE A 115 5.84 -8.72 15.62
CA PHE A 115 5.14 -8.20 16.79
C PHE A 115 4.53 -9.36 17.59
N PRO A 116 5.26 -9.98 18.55
CA PRO A 116 4.85 -11.22 19.18
C PRO A 116 3.55 -11.06 19.99
N PRO A 117 2.85 -12.17 20.30
CA PRO A 117 1.78 -12.14 21.28
C PRO A 117 2.28 -11.59 22.62
N SER A 118 1.40 -10.88 23.33
CA SER A 118 1.68 -10.28 24.63
C SER A 118 0.61 -10.69 25.63
N ILE A 119 0.99 -10.94 26.88
CA ILE A 119 0.06 -11.23 27.98
C ILE A 119 -0.85 -10.04 28.29
N ASP A 120 -0.41 -8.82 27.97
CA ASP A 120 -1.15 -7.58 28.21
C ASP A 120 -2.11 -7.23 27.06
N ARG A 121 -2.19 -8.09 26.03
CA ARG A 121 -3.03 -7.88 24.86
C ARG A 121 -4.34 -8.65 24.99
N CYS A 122 -5.45 -7.95 24.81
CA CYS A 122 -6.75 -8.60 24.74
C CYS A 122 -6.96 -9.32 23.40
N ALA A 123 -7.86 -10.31 23.38
CA ALA A 123 -8.18 -11.08 22.17
C ALA A 123 -8.63 -10.19 20.99
N ALA A 124 -9.37 -9.12 21.24
CA ALA A 124 -9.79 -8.20 20.17
C ALA A 124 -8.60 -7.50 19.50
N CYS A 125 -7.60 -7.06 20.27
CA CYS A 125 -6.37 -6.48 19.74
C CYS A 125 -5.51 -7.54 19.04
N GLN A 126 -5.47 -8.77 19.55
CA GLN A 126 -4.75 -9.87 18.92
C GLN A 126 -5.33 -10.21 17.54
N ASN A 127 -6.63 -10.47 17.46
CA ASN A 127 -7.31 -10.83 16.21
C ASN A 127 -7.15 -9.74 15.15
N ARG A 128 -7.26 -8.48 15.55
CA ARG A 128 -7.08 -7.35 14.63
C ARG A 128 -5.66 -7.28 14.09
N LEU A 129 -4.66 -7.47 14.94
CA LEU A 129 -3.27 -7.51 14.50
C LEU A 129 -3.02 -8.66 13.52
N GLU A 130 -3.52 -9.85 13.81
CA GLU A 130 -3.36 -11.04 12.97
C GLU A 130 -3.91 -10.82 11.55
N GLU A 131 -5.04 -10.12 11.42
CA GLU A 131 -5.60 -9.75 10.11
C GLU A 131 -4.60 -8.95 9.26
N TYR A 132 -3.92 -7.97 9.84
CA TYR A 132 -2.92 -7.18 9.12
C TYR A 132 -1.65 -7.95 8.84
N LEU A 133 -1.17 -8.75 9.79
CA LEU A 133 0.01 -9.58 9.60
C LEU A 133 -0.22 -10.60 8.48
N PHE A 134 -1.41 -11.16 8.36
CA PHE A 134 -1.78 -12.04 7.26
C PHE A 134 -1.69 -11.32 5.90
N ILE A 135 -2.25 -10.10 5.79
CA ILE A 135 -2.18 -9.31 4.55
C ILE A 135 -0.73 -8.93 4.22
N GLU A 136 0.09 -8.58 5.22
CA GLU A 136 1.52 -8.31 5.01
C GLU A 136 2.25 -9.53 4.46
N GLN A 137 1.98 -10.71 5.01
CA GLN A 137 2.58 -11.97 4.53
C GLN A 137 2.16 -12.30 3.11
N ASP A 138 0.88 -12.09 2.77
CA ASP A 138 0.36 -12.31 1.41
C ASP A 138 1.06 -11.38 0.38
N LEU A 139 1.21 -10.09 0.71
CA LEU A 139 1.92 -9.15 -0.14
C LEU A 139 3.41 -9.47 -0.27
N LYS A 140 4.06 -9.94 0.80
CA LYS A 140 5.47 -10.39 0.76
C LYS A 140 5.63 -11.66 -0.08
N ALA A 141 4.77 -12.65 0.12
CA ALA A 141 4.80 -13.93 -0.61
C ALA A 141 4.52 -13.76 -2.11
N GLY A 142 3.71 -12.76 -2.49
CA GLY A 142 3.47 -12.41 -3.89
C GLY A 142 4.76 -12.02 -4.64
N VAL A 143 5.71 -11.39 -3.96
CA VAL A 143 7.04 -11.03 -4.51
C VAL A 143 7.92 -12.26 -4.67
N ASP A 144 7.93 -13.16 -3.67
CA ASP A 144 8.78 -14.36 -3.64
C ASP A 144 8.33 -15.46 -4.63
N SER A 145 7.14 -15.33 -5.19
CA SER A 145 6.54 -16.31 -6.13
C SER A 145 6.82 -15.98 -7.61
N GLU A 146 7.43 -14.84 -7.93
CA GLU A 146 7.92 -14.54 -9.29
C GLU A 146 9.37 -15.05 -9.46
N PRO A 147 9.63 -16.00 -10.39
CA PRO A 147 10.95 -16.56 -10.65
C PRO A 147 11.91 -15.61 -11.39
#